data_AF-A0A7K2QH66-F1
#
_entry.id   AF-A0A7K2QH66-F1
#
_cell.length_a   1.000
_cell.length_b   1.000
_cell.length_c   1.000
_cell.angle_alpha   90.00
_cell.angle_beta   90.00
_cell.angle_gamma   90.00
#
_symmetry.space_group_name_H-M   'P 1'
#
loop_
_entity.id
_entity.type
_entity.pdbx_description
1 polymer ?
#
loop_
_entity_poly.entity_id
_entity_poly.type
_entity_poly.pdbx_seq_one_letter_code
_entity_poly.pdbx_strand_id
1 'polypeptide(L)'
;MRPLAAHAERPCTLVVCRGCCCGDPRKNPGSDHAGQLARLREAAAASEGRLAVRTSDCLGPCAQANVIVVQPTTEARRRGARAAWFGWALDDTATDEVIAWAQSGGPGVTPVPATLDLHRIDPPKPEAGTKSAAKAKGRGRRSR
;
A
#
# COMPACT_ATOMS: atom_id res chain seq x y z
N MET A 1 -22.63 -9.85 21.52
CA MET A 1 -22.09 -9.99 20.16
C MET A 1 -22.21 -8.63 19.47
N ARG A 2 -21.10 -7.94 19.18
CA ARG A 2 -21.13 -6.73 18.36
C ARG A 2 -21.43 -7.16 16.92
N PRO A 3 -22.41 -6.56 16.22
CA PRO A 3 -22.62 -6.88 14.81
C PRO A 3 -21.33 -6.57 14.05
N LEU A 4 -20.93 -7.48 13.15
CA LEU A 4 -19.94 -7.21 12.12
C LEU A 4 -20.53 -6.11 11.24
N ALA A 5 -20.19 -4.85 11.54
CA ALA A 5 -20.59 -3.73 10.70
C ALA A 5 -20.22 -4.05 9.25
N ALA A 6 -21.16 -3.82 8.32
CA ALA A 6 -20.86 -3.73 6.91
C ALA A 6 -19.57 -2.92 6.76
N HIS A 7 -18.56 -3.46 6.06
CA HIS A 7 -17.21 -2.92 6.03
C HIS A 7 -17.22 -1.39 5.93
N ALA A 8 -16.80 -0.72 7.02
CA ALA A 8 -16.81 0.73 7.10
C ALA A 8 -16.17 1.34 5.84
N GLU A 9 -16.73 2.45 5.36
CA GLU A 9 -16.17 3.15 4.20
C GLU A 9 -14.71 3.49 4.46
N ARG A 10 -13.85 3.09 3.52
CA ARG A 10 -12.41 3.31 3.62
C ARG A 10 -12.03 4.41 2.63
N PRO A 11 -11.19 5.36 3.06
CA PRO A 11 -10.61 6.34 2.15
C PRO A 11 -9.59 5.70 1.21
N CYS A 12 -9.11 6.48 0.25
CA CYS A 12 -7.99 6.06 -0.59
C CYS A 12 -6.77 5.84 0.32
N THR A 13 -6.18 4.65 0.26
CA THR A 13 -5.14 4.25 1.22
C THR A 13 -3.81 4.05 0.49
N LEU A 14 -2.77 4.75 0.92
CA LEU A 14 -1.39 4.59 0.49
C LEU A 14 -0.71 3.57 1.40
N VAL A 15 -0.30 2.42 0.83
CA VAL A 15 0.49 1.41 1.54
C VAL A 15 1.92 1.51 1.06
N VAL A 16 2.82 1.90 1.97
CA VAL A 16 4.22 2.20 1.66
C VAL A 16 5.11 1.07 2.15
N CYS A 17 5.91 0.50 1.25
CA CYS A 17 6.90 -0.52 1.61
C CYS A 17 8.05 0.12 2.41
N ARG A 18 8.33 -0.42 3.60
CA ARG A 18 9.31 0.10 4.57
C ARG A 18 10.06 -1.04 5.29
N GLY A 19 10.63 -1.97 4.52
CA GLY A 19 11.47 -3.05 5.03
C GLY A 19 12.86 -3.11 4.39
N CYS A 20 13.38 -4.32 4.19
CA CYS A 20 14.79 -4.53 3.87
C CYS A 20 15.28 -3.91 2.54
N CYS A 21 14.40 -3.75 1.55
CA CYS A 21 14.73 -3.12 0.27
C CYS A 21 14.24 -1.68 0.16
N CYS A 22 13.02 -1.42 0.63
CA CYS A 22 12.38 -0.11 0.57
C CYS A 22 12.57 0.58 1.93
N GLY A 23 13.33 1.68 1.99
CA GLY A 23 13.69 2.32 3.26
C GLY A 23 15.12 2.08 3.74
N ASP A 24 15.88 1.22 3.09
CA ASP A 24 17.31 1.05 3.37
C ASP A 24 18.14 1.99 2.46
N PRO A 25 18.77 3.04 3.03
CA PRO A 25 19.57 3.99 2.26
C PRO A 25 20.82 3.35 1.62
N ARG A 26 21.24 2.16 2.06
CA ARG A 26 22.33 1.41 1.42
C ARG A 26 21.87 0.74 0.12
N LYS A 27 20.57 0.46 0.00
CA LYS A 27 19.98 -0.15 -1.20
C LYS A 27 19.58 0.91 -2.23
N ASN A 28 19.17 2.09 -1.75
CA ASN A 28 18.82 3.22 -2.60
C ASN A 28 19.52 4.49 -2.09
N PRO A 29 20.84 4.63 -2.34
CA PRO A 29 21.58 5.80 -1.91
C PRO A 29 21.03 7.08 -2.54
N GLY A 30 21.02 8.18 -1.78
CA GLY A 30 20.53 9.48 -2.22
C GLY A 30 19.00 9.67 -2.14
N SER A 31 18.23 8.62 -1.82
CA SER A 31 16.79 8.72 -1.60
C SER A 31 16.46 9.07 -0.15
N ASP A 32 15.57 10.05 0.07
CA ASP A 32 15.06 10.38 1.41
C ASP A 32 13.79 9.58 1.74
N HIS A 33 13.99 8.33 2.18
CA HIS A 33 12.87 7.46 2.56
C HIS A 33 12.06 7.98 3.75
N ALA A 34 12.72 8.66 4.70
CA ALA A 34 12.08 9.17 5.90
C ALA A 34 11.24 10.40 5.57
N GLY A 35 11.80 11.35 4.83
CA GLY A 35 11.10 12.53 4.32
C GLY A 35 9.92 12.17 3.44
N GLN A 36 10.07 11.20 2.53
CA GLN A 36 8.94 10.69 1.75
C GLN A 36 7.80 10.18 2.65
N LEU A 37 8.12 9.39 3.69
CA LEU A 37 7.08 8.86 4.58
C LEU A 37 6.44 9.97 5.42
N ALA A 38 7.21 10.96 5.87
CA ALA A 38 6.71 12.13 6.59
C ALA A 38 5.74 12.92 5.72
N ARG A 39 6.14 13.25 4.48
CA ARG A 39 5.31 13.97 3.51
C ARG A 39 3.99 13.26 3.22
N LEU A 40 4.01 11.93 2.99
CA LEU A 40 2.79 11.15 2.79
C LEU A 40 1.85 11.22 4.00
N ARG A 41 2.40 11.15 5.22
CA ARG A 41 1.62 11.23 6.47
C ARG A 41 1.04 12.62 6.70
N GLU A 42 1.81 13.67 6.42
CA GLU A 42 1.36 15.07 6.48
C GLU A 42 0.21 15.32 5.49
N ALA A 43 0.36 14.87 4.24
CA ALA A 43 -0.70 14.96 3.25
C ALA A 43 -1.97 14.22 3.68
N ALA A 44 -1.84 13.07 4.33
CA ALA A 44 -3.00 12.35 4.87
C ALA A 44 -3.65 13.07 6.06
N ALA A 45 -2.86 13.66 6.97
CA ALA A 45 -3.38 14.46 8.07
C ALA A 45 -4.15 15.70 7.56
N ALA A 46 -3.64 16.36 6.52
CA ALA A 46 -4.28 17.50 5.87
C ALA A 46 -5.50 17.14 5.00
N SER A 47 -5.73 15.85 4.73
CA SER A 47 -6.76 15.40 3.78
C SER A 47 -8.19 15.35 4.33
N GLU A 48 -8.41 15.70 5.60
CA GLU A 48 -9.72 15.60 6.28
C GLU A 48 -10.33 14.19 6.19
N GLY A 49 -9.48 13.17 6.24
CA GLY A 49 -9.90 11.77 6.16
C GLY A 49 -10.11 11.23 4.74
N ARG A 50 -9.83 12.01 3.67
CA ARG A 50 -9.86 11.51 2.28
C ARG A 50 -8.74 10.53 1.96
N LEU A 51 -7.63 10.61 2.70
CA LEU A 51 -6.48 9.72 2.58
C LEU A 51 -6.18 8.99 3.89
N ALA A 52 -5.60 7.79 3.76
CA ALA A 52 -4.93 7.10 4.85
C ALA A 52 -3.55 6.61 4.41
N VAL A 53 -2.58 6.63 5.31
CA VAL A 53 -1.25 6.03 5.08
C VAL A 53 -1.03 4.88 6.04
N ARG A 54 -0.48 3.79 5.50
CA ARG A 54 -0.03 2.61 6.24
C ARG A 54 1.35 2.20 5.73
N THR A 55 2.15 1.60 6.59
CA THR A 55 3.42 0.97 6.18
C THR A 55 3.25 -0.55 6.14
N SER A 56 4.02 -1.19 5.28
CA SER A 56 4.18 -2.64 5.23
C SER A 56 5.67 -2.97 5.16
N ASP A 57 6.09 -4.04 5.80
CA ASP A 57 7.51 -4.44 5.78
C ASP A 57 7.94 -4.86 4.37
N CYS A 58 7.12 -5.63 3.64
CA CYS A 58 7.44 -6.02 2.26
C CYS A 58 6.16 -6.19 1.42
N LEU A 59 6.19 -5.62 0.22
CA LEU A 59 5.11 -5.74 -0.77
C LEU A 59 5.42 -6.71 -1.91
N GLY A 60 6.65 -7.24 -2.00
CA GLY A 60 7.04 -8.29 -2.95
C GLY A 60 7.99 -7.84 -4.07
N PRO A 61 7.63 -6.83 -4.90
CA PRO A 61 8.47 -6.32 -6.00
C PRO A 61 9.75 -5.60 -5.56
N CYS A 62 10.66 -6.32 -4.90
CA CYS A 62 11.86 -5.75 -4.30
C CYS A 62 12.84 -5.16 -5.34
N ALA A 63 12.84 -5.65 -6.59
CA ALA A 63 13.68 -5.15 -7.67
C ALA A 63 13.25 -3.75 -8.16
N GLN A 64 12.01 -3.36 -7.86
CA GLN A 64 11.43 -2.11 -8.29
C GLN A 64 11.68 -0.98 -7.28
N ALA A 65 12.12 -1.28 -6.05
CA ALA A 65 12.41 -0.31 -4.99
C ALA A 65 11.25 0.64 -4.61
N ASN A 66 11.26 1.15 -3.38
CA ASN A 66 10.25 2.08 -2.82
C ASN A 66 8.82 1.87 -3.31
N VAL A 67 8.32 0.63 -3.18
CA VAL A 67 6.97 0.30 -3.68
C VAL A 67 5.90 1.04 -2.88
N ILE A 68 5.01 1.73 -3.58
CA ILE A 68 3.78 2.33 -3.02
C ILE A 68 2.58 1.71 -3.72
N VAL A 69 1.62 1.23 -2.92
CA VAL A 69 0.33 0.74 -3.42
C VAL A 69 -0.76 1.72 -3.05
N VAL A 70 -1.48 2.20 -4.06
CA VAL A 70 -2.64 3.07 -3.88
C VAL A 70 -3.90 2.22 -3.95
N GLN A 71 -4.56 2.03 -2.81
CA GLN A 71 -5.82 1.30 -2.72
C GLN A 71 -6.99 2.25 -3.02
N PRO A 72 -7.96 1.82 -3.85
CA PRO A 72 -9.15 2.61 -4.11
C PRO A 72 -10.00 2.77 -2.83
N THR A 73 -10.86 3.79 -2.83
CA THR A 73 -11.92 3.92 -1.81
C THR A 73 -12.86 2.71 -1.85
N THR A 74 -13.65 2.52 -0.78
CA THR A 74 -14.69 1.48 -0.77
C THR A 74 -15.64 1.60 -1.97
N GLU A 75 -16.06 2.82 -2.30
CA GLU A 75 -16.98 3.08 -3.41
C GLU A 75 -16.34 2.78 -4.78
N ALA A 76 -15.14 3.28 -5.04
CA ALA A 76 -14.43 2.98 -6.28
C ALA A 76 -14.20 1.47 -6.45
N ARG A 77 -13.89 0.76 -5.36
CA ARG A 77 -13.71 -0.70 -5.38
C ARG A 77 -15.01 -1.44 -5.73
N ARG A 78 -16.17 -0.98 -5.24
CA ARG A 78 -17.49 -1.53 -5.59
C ARG A 78 -17.79 -1.38 -7.08
N ARG A 79 -17.30 -0.29 -7.70
CA ARG A 79 -17.39 -0.04 -9.15
C ARG A 79 -16.33 -0.80 -9.97
N GLY A 80 -15.55 -1.67 -9.34
CA GLY A 80 -14.57 -2.52 -10.02
C GLY A 80 -13.14 -1.99 -9.99
N ALA A 81 -12.87 -0.84 -9.37
CA ALA A 81 -11.50 -0.32 -9.26
C ALA A 81 -10.58 -1.33 -8.55
N ARG A 82 -9.31 -1.31 -8.95
CA ARG A 82 -8.24 -2.13 -8.38
C ARG A 82 -7.11 -1.24 -7.89
N ALA A 83 -6.27 -1.80 -7.02
CA ALA A 83 -5.12 -1.07 -6.50
C ALA A 83 -4.11 -0.82 -7.64
N ALA A 84 -3.52 0.38 -7.65
CA ALA A 84 -2.39 0.69 -8.51
C ALA A 84 -1.09 0.51 -7.73
N TRP A 85 -0.05 0.06 -8.43
CA TRP A 85 1.25 -0.26 -7.86
C TRP A 85 2.31 0.59 -8.55
N PHE A 86 3.13 1.26 -7.74
CA PHE A 86 4.21 2.12 -8.22
C PHE A 86 5.54 1.67 -7.62
N GLY A 87 6.55 1.53 -8.46
CA GLY A 87 7.94 1.27 -8.10
C GLY A 87 8.82 2.47 -8.43
N TRP A 88 10.06 2.45 -7.95
CA TRP A 88 11.06 3.51 -8.14
C TRP A 88 10.55 4.90 -7.74
N ALA A 89 9.58 4.96 -6.83
CA ALA A 89 9.11 6.20 -6.22
C ALA A 89 10.16 6.68 -5.21
N LEU A 90 11.28 7.18 -5.72
CA LEU A 90 12.49 7.50 -4.96
C LEU A 90 12.65 9.00 -4.73
N ASP A 91 12.00 9.81 -5.56
CA ASP A 91 12.08 11.26 -5.53
C ASP A 91 10.78 11.93 -5.05
N ASP A 92 10.91 13.22 -4.82
CA ASP A 92 9.84 14.10 -4.37
C ASP A 92 8.74 14.27 -5.42
N THR A 93 9.10 14.29 -6.70
CA THR A 93 8.13 14.47 -7.80
C THR A 93 7.16 13.30 -7.87
N ALA A 94 7.66 12.06 -7.89
CA ALA A 94 6.81 10.87 -7.85
C ALA A 94 5.96 10.82 -6.57
N THR A 95 6.52 11.24 -5.44
CA THR A 95 5.80 11.30 -4.16
C THR A 95 4.64 12.30 -4.22
N ASP A 96 4.88 13.50 -4.74
CA ASP A 96 3.88 14.56 -4.85
C ASP A 96 2.79 14.20 -5.85
N GLU A 97 3.14 13.56 -6.97
CA GLU A 97 2.16 13.08 -7.95
C GLU A 97 1.27 11.96 -7.38
N VAL A 98 1.82 11.01 -6.62
CA VAL A 98 1.03 9.99 -5.91
C VAL A 98 0.05 10.65 -4.95
N ILE A 99 0.50 11.66 -4.20
CA ILE A 99 -0.35 12.40 -3.26
C ILE A 99 -1.47 13.11 -4.01
N ALA A 100 -1.14 13.91 -5.02
CA ALA A 100 -2.11 14.69 -5.79
C ALA A 100 -3.15 13.78 -6.46
N TRP A 101 -2.71 12.67 -7.06
CA TRP A 101 -3.61 11.71 -7.68
C TRP A 101 -4.50 10.98 -6.66
N ALA A 102 -3.96 10.61 -5.50
CA ALA A 102 -4.77 10.00 -4.45
C ALA A 102 -5.80 10.99 -3.88
N GLN A 103 -5.45 12.28 -3.74
CA GLN A 103 -6.34 13.34 -3.29
C GLN A 103 -7.48 13.62 -4.28
N SER A 104 -7.23 13.44 -5.58
CA SER A 104 -8.28 13.54 -6.62
C SER A 104 -9.18 12.29 -6.70
N GLY A 105 -8.98 11.31 -5.81
CA GLY A 105 -9.80 10.10 -5.70
C GLY A 105 -9.09 8.81 -6.12
N GLY A 106 -7.92 8.91 -6.74
CA GLY A 106 -7.05 7.77 -7.03
C GLY A 106 -7.66 6.72 -7.99
N PRO A 107 -7.33 5.43 -7.81
CA PRO A 107 -7.66 4.38 -8.76
C PRO A 107 -9.15 4.26 -9.06
N GLY A 108 -9.49 4.25 -10.35
CA GLY A 108 -10.87 4.10 -10.83
C GLY A 108 -11.74 5.36 -10.68
N VAL A 109 -11.18 6.47 -10.19
CA VAL A 109 -11.85 7.77 -10.11
C VAL A 109 -11.16 8.79 -11.01
N THR A 110 -9.83 8.94 -10.88
CA THR A 110 -9.01 9.82 -11.73
C THR A 110 -8.05 8.96 -12.56
N PRO A 111 -7.83 9.24 -13.86
CA PRO A 111 -6.79 8.58 -14.63
C PRO A 111 -5.41 8.82 -14.01
N VAL A 112 -4.51 7.83 -14.14
CA VAL A 112 -3.12 7.98 -13.66
C VAL A 112 -2.42 9.04 -14.53
N PRO A 113 -1.77 10.06 -13.94
CA PRO A 113 -0.94 11.01 -14.70
C PRO A 113 0.14 10.28 -15.50
N ALA A 114 0.46 10.76 -16.71
CA ALA A 114 1.40 10.07 -17.60
C ALA A 114 2.81 9.94 -17.00
N THR A 115 3.26 10.93 -16.23
CA THR A 115 4.53 10.92 -15.48
C THR A 115 4.51 9.88 -14.38
N LEU A 116 3.45 9.82 -13.58
CA LEU A 116 3.26 8.77 -12.58
C LEU A 116 3.15 7.36 -13.20
N ASP A 117 2.60 7.25 -14.41
CA ASP A 117 2.47 5.96 -15.11
C ASP A 117 3.84 5.36 -15.49
N LEU A 118 4.90 6.17 -15.60
CA LEU A 118 6.28 5.70 -15.78
C LEU A 118 6.76 4.84 -14.62
N HIS A 119 6.18 5.05 -13.43
CA HIS A 119 6.48 4.28 -12.22
C HIS A 119 5.59 3.05 -12.06
N ARG A 120 4.60 2.82 -12.95
CA ARG A 120 3.64 1.75 -12.78
C ARG A 120 4.30 0.37 -12.94
N ILE A 121 4.01 -0.51 -12.00
CA ILE A 121 4.48 -1.90 -11.99
C ILE A 121 3.29 -2.84 -11.84
N ASP A 122 3.47 -4.10 -12.24
CA ASP A 122 2.47 -5.12 -12.01
C ASP A 122 2.45 -5.54 -10.53
N PRO A 123 1.26 -5.87 -9.97
CA PRO A 123 1.20 -6.55 -8.68
C PRO A 123 1.99 -7.86 -8.73
N PRO A 124 2.62 -8.29 -7.63
CA PRO A 124 3.25 -9.59 -7.59
C PRO A 124 2.21 -10.67 -7.90
N LYS A 125 2.60 -11.67 -8.69
CA LYS A 125 1.73 -12.83 -8.93
C LYS A 125 1.41 -13.46 -7.58
N PRO A 126 0.13 -13.73 -7.26
CA PRO A 126 -0.18 -14.44 -6.03
C PRO A 126 0.56 -15.79 -6.10
N GLU A 127 1.48 -16.02 -5.17
CA GLU A 127 2.13 -17.31 -5.08
C GLU A 127 1.05 -18.37 -4.89
N ALA A 128 1.12 -19.46 -5.66
CA ALA A 128 0.19 -20.56 -5.57
C ALA A 128 0.33 -21.23 -4.20
N GLY A 129 -0.41 -20.72 -3.20
CA GLY A 129 -0.66 -21.34 -1.92
C GLY A 129 0.54 -21.57 -1.01
N THR A 130 0.81 -20.63 -0.10
CA THR A 130 1.22 -21.03 1.25
C THR A 130 -0.03 -21.09 2.12
N LYS A 131 -0.51 -22.32 2.39
CA LYS A 131 -1.50 -22.55 3.44
C LYS A 131 -0.85 -22.08 4.74
N SER A 132 -1.37 -21.03 5.36
CA SER A 132 -0.95 -20.64 6.70
C SER A 132 -1.04 -21.88 7.61
N ALA A 133 0.12 -22.36 8.07
CA ALA A 133 0.24 -23.51 8.94
C ALA A 133 -0.33 -23.16 10.32
N ALA A 134 -1.64 -23.23 10.48
CA ALA A 134 -2.26 -23.39 11.78
C ALA A 134 -2.07 -24.86 12.22
N LYS A 135 -0.86 -25.22 12.69
CA LYS A 135 -0.60 -26.54 13.30
C LYS A 135 -0.54 -26.41 14.83
N ALA A 136 -1.66 -26.80 15.43
CA ALA A 136 -1.80 -27.63 16.63
C ALA A 136 -0.93 -27.36 17.88
N LYS A 137 -1.59 -26.90 18.95
CA LYS A 137 -1.44 -27.43 20.31
C LYS A 137 -2.86 -27.73 20.80
N GLY A 138 -3.29 -28.88 21.27
CA GLY A 138 -2.72 -30.20 21.48
C GLY A 138 -3.86 -31.00 22.11
N ARG A 139 -4.33 -32.06 21.45
CA ARG A 139 -5.30 -33.00 22.04
C ARG A 139 -4.54 -33.84 23.08
N GLY A 140 -4.71 -33.55 24.37
CA GLY A 140 -4.43 -34.49 25.44
C GLY A 140 -5.68 -35.33 25.71
N ARG A 141 -5.71 -36.59 25.25
CA ARG A 141 -6.78 -37.55 25.57
C ARG A 141 -6.28 -38.54 26.62
N ARG A 142 -6.88 -38.45 27.80
CA ARG A 142 -7.29 -39.49 28.78
C ARG A 142 -6.28 -40.50 29.34
N SER A 143 -6.34 -40.63 30.67
CA SER A 143 -6.43 -41.89 31.44
C SER A 143 -6.58 -41.48 32.93
N ARG A 144 -7.35 -42.11 33.80
CA ARG A 144 -8.30 -43.23 33.80
C ARG A 144 -9.18 -43.00 35.02
#